data_AF-A0A0N4U712-F1
#
_entry.id   AF-A0A0N4U712-F1
#
_cell.length_a   1.000
_cell.length_b   1.000
_cell.length_c   1.000
_cell.angle_alpha   90.00
_cell.angle_beta   90.00
_cell.angle_gamma   90.00
#
_symmetry.space_group_name_H-M   'P 1'
#
loop_
_entity.id
_entity.type
_entity.pdbx_description
1 polymer ?
#
loop_
_entity_poly.entity_id
_entity_poly.type
_entity_poly.pdbx_seq_one_letter_code
_entity_poly.pdbx_strand_id
1 'polypeptide(L)'
;MHHSTPKAFNENVLQRRRGAIKHARVHEIRGHHFVATFFRQPTFCSLCSDFIWGFRKQGYQCQLCSAAVHKRCHEKMLKTIVSIFCFFFYKNLLKINNKIFNFYLKERFKIDVPHRFKSYNYKSPTFCDQCGSLLYGLCRQGLRCEVCGVSCHHRCQKYMPNLCGVNQKQLSEALFEIKQGPHSQTRV
;
A
#
# COMPACT_ATOMS: atom_id res chain seq x y z
N MET A 1 -43.35 51.17 0.47
CA MET A 1 -42.76 49.88 0.04
C MET A 1 -41.35 50.18 -0.47
N HIS A 2 -40.32 49.99 0.34
CA HIS A 2 -38.93 50.20 -0.10
C HIS A 2 -38.34 48.88 -0.59
N HIS A 3 -38.14 48.78 -1.91
CA HIS A 3 -37.37 47.71 -2.53
C HIS A 3 -35.89 47.93 -2.24
N SER A 4 -35.32 47.12 -1.36
CA SER A 4 -33.87 47.00 -1.18
C SER A 4 -33.30 46.10 -2.28
N THR A 5 -32.39 46.65 -3.09
CA THR A 5 -31.58 45.91 -4.07
C THR A 5 -30.62 44.92 -3.40
N PRO A 6 -30.29 43.76 -4.03
CA PRO A 6 -29.56 42.69 -3.38
C PRO A 6 -28.07 43.01 -3.21
N LYS A 7 -27.52 42.77 -2.01
CA LYS A 7 -26.09 42.89 -1.71
C LYS A 7 -25.28 41.86 -2.52
N ALA A 8 -24.28 42.34 -3.25
CA ALA A 8 -23.33 41.52 -3.99
C ALA A 8 -22.69 40.43 -3.10
N PHE A 9 -22.72 39.18 -3.58
CA PHE A 9 -22.17 38.02 -2.92
C PHE A 9 -20.63 38.11 -2.87
N ASN A 10 -20.07 38.25 -1.67
CA ASN A 10 -18.64 38.39 -1.46
C ASN A 10 -17.95 37.00 -1.54
N GLU A 11 -17.26 36.73 -2.65
CA GLU A 11 -16.54 35.47 -2.91
C GLU A 11 -15.51 35.09 -1.82
N ASN A 12 -15.10 36.05 -0.98
CA ASN A 12 -14.12 35.84 0.09
C ASN A 12 -14.66 35.03 1.30
N VAL A 13 -15.97 34.73 1.37
CA VAL A 13 -16.53 33.92 2.46
C VAL A 13 -16.18 32.44 2.32
N LEU A 14 -16.02 31.93 1.09
CA LEU A 14 -15.71 30.52 0.86
C LEU A 14 -14.26 30.15 1.20
N GLN A 15 -13.35 31.12 1.22
CA GLN A 15 -11.93 30.87 1.53
C GLN A 15 -11.62 30.69 3.03
N ARG A 16 -12.52 31.08 3.95
CA ARG A 16 -12.25 31.04 5.40
C ARG A 16 -12.41 29.67 6.07
N ARG A 17 -12.91 28.64 5.37
CA ARG A 17 -13.10 27.29 5.95
C ARG A 17 -11.95 26.32 5.70
N ARG A 18 -10.80 26.79 5.21
CA ARG A 18 -9.58 25.97 5.20
C ARG A 18 -8.93 26.02 6.58
N GLY A 19 -9.56 25.35 7.56
CA GLY A 19 -8.92 25.11 8.85
C GLY A 19 -7.55 24.43 8.67
N ALA A 20 -6.67 24.56 9.67
CA ALA A 20 -5.33 23.98 9.64
C ALA A 20 -5.36 22.51 9.18
N ILE A 21 -4.74 22.23 8.03
CA ILE A 21 -4.63 20.86 7.49
C ILE A 21 -3.76 20.07 8.47
N LYS A 22 -4.39 19.28 9.34
CA LYS A 22 -3.67 18.36 10.22
C LYS A 22 -3.02 17.28 9.36
N HIS A 23 -1.69 17.33 9.26
CA HIS A 23 -0.91 16.26 8.65
C HIS A 23 -1.21 14.94 9.36
N ALA A 24 -1.67 13.95 8.60
CA ALA A 24 -1.97 12.64 9.16
C ALA A 24 -0.67 11.96 9.62
N ARG A 25 -0.71 11.29 10.79
CA ARG A 25 0.43 10.52 11.30
C ARG A 25 0.84 9.44 10.29
N VAL A 26 2.12 9.42 9.95
CA VAL A 26 2.75 8.44 9.07
C VAL A 26 3.44 7.37 9.91
N HIS A 27 3.19 6.11 9.60
CA HIS A 27 3.84 4.94 10.18
C HIS A 27 4.87 4.41 9.19
N GLU A 28 6.16 4.55 9.50
CA GLU A 28 7.24 4.01 8.67
C GLU A 28 7.47 2.54 9.03
N ILE A 29 7.06 1.62 8.15
CA ILE A 29 7.17 0.19 8.38
C ILE A 29 7.93 -0.46 7.23
N ARG A 30 9.15 -0.95 7.52
CA ARG A 30 9.97 -1.75 6.59
C ARG A 30 10.13 -1.11 5.21
N GLY A 31 10.14 0.23 5.16
CA GLY A 31 10.29 1.06 3.97
C GLY A 31 8.97 1.67 3.42
N HIS A 32 7.81 1.19 3.86
CA HIS A 32 6.54 1.80 3.50
C HIS A 32 6.16 2.93 4.47
N HIS A 33 5.58 3.99 3.92
CA HIS A 33 5.03 5.11 4.68
C HIS A 33 3.50 5.00 4.71
N PHE A 34 2.99 4.39 5.78
CA PHE A 34 1.59 4.06 5.96
C PHE A 34 0.81 5.18 6.64
N VAL A 35 -0.35 5.54 6.10
CA VAL A 35 -1.28 6.48 6.73
C VAL A 35 -2.60 5.77 7.01
N ALA A 36 -3.18 6.03 8.19
CA ALA A 36 -4.48 5.48 8.53
C ALA A 36 -5.55 6.04 7.58
N THR A 37 -6.25 5.15 6.87
CA THR A 37 -7.14 5.49 5.76
C THR A 37 -8.57 5.02 6.03
N PHE A 38 -9.53 5.85 5.64
CA PHE A 38 -10.95 5.50 5.59
C PHE A 38 -11.27 4.98 4.19
N PHE A 39 -11.42 3.66 4.05
CA PHE A 39 -11.74 3.03 2.78
C PHE A 39 -13.24 3.13 2.56
N ARG A 40 -13.64 3.93 1.56
CA ARG A 40 -15.06 4.19 1.23
C ARG A 40 -15.74 3.05 0.49
N GLN A 41 -14.98 2.03 0.11
CA GLN A 41 -15.42 0.90 -0.67
C GLN A 41 -14.76 -0.38 -0.15
N PRO A 42 -15.32 -1.56 -0.46
CA PRO A 42 -14.67 -2.83 -0.13
C PRO A 42 -13.22 -2.84 -0.60
N THR A 43 -12.30 -3.06 0.34
CA THR A 43 -10.86 -3.05 0.09
C THR A 43 -10.24 -4.26 0.77
N PHE A 44 -9.41 -5.00 0.05
CA PHE A 44 -8.75 -6.21 0.54
C PHE A 44 -7.30 -5.94 0.94
N CYS A 45 -6.82 -6.66 1.94
CA CYS A 45 -5.46 -6.51 2.46
C CYS A 45 -4.45 -7.16 1.52
N SER A 46 -3.40 -6.42 1.14
CA SER A 46 -2.35 -6.92 0.25
C SER A 46 -1.47 -8.01 0.89
N LEU A 47 -1.48 -8.14 2.23
CA LEU A 47 -0.69 -9.14 2.95
C LEU A 47 -1.41 -10.48 3.09
N CYS A 48 -2.67 -10.47 3.54
CA CYS A 48 -3.45 -11.68 3.82
C CYS A 48 -4.61 -11.94 2.86
N SER A 49 -4.86 -11.04 1.91
CA SER A 49 -5.94 -11.12 0.93
C SER A 49 -7.36 -11.14 1.52
N ASP A 50 -7.52 -10.86 2.82
CA ASP A 50 -8.83 -10.75 3.48
C ASP A 50 -9.40 -9.34 3.40
N PHE A 51 -10.73 -9.22 3.50
CA PHE A 51 -11.46 -7.96 3.50
C PHE A 51 -11.08 -7.06 4.70
N ILE A 52 -10.81 -5.78 4.45
CA ILE A 52 -10.53 -4.76 5.48
C ILE A 52 -11.87 -4.14 5.94
N TRP A 53 -12.34 -4.59 7.10
CA TRP A 53 -13.61 -4.17 7.69
C TRP A 53 -13.42 -3.30 8.94
N GLY A 54 -14.47 -2.57 9.33
CA GLY A 54 -14.53 -1.80 10.57
C GLY A 54 -15.12 -0.39 10.42
N PHE A 55 -15.28 0.30 11.55
CA PHE A 55 -15.74 1.69 11.62
C PHE A 55 -14.56 2.67 11.63
N ARG A 56 -14.78 3.90 11.12
CA ARG A 56 -13.74 4.91 10.94
C ARG A 56 -12.59 4.38 10.08
N LYS A 57 -11.37 4.87 10.24
CA LYS A 57 -10.21 4.42 9.44
C LYS A 57 -9.93 2.94 9.71
N GLN A 58 -10.25 2.05 8.76
CA GLN A 58 -10.24 0.59 8.97
C GLN A 58 -8.85 -0.02 8.86
N GLY A 59 -7.96 0.60 8.08
CA GLY A 59 -6.62 0.09 7.85
C GLY A 59 -5.64 1.20 7.47
N TYR A 60 -4.52 0.77 6.92
CA TYR A 60 -3.43 1.63 6.49
C TYR A 60 -3.22 1.54 4.98
N GLN A 61 -2.85 2.65 4.37
CA GLN A 61 -2.45 2.69 2.98
C GLN A 61 -1.07 3.33 2.83
N CYS A 62 -0.19 2.69 2.06
CA CYS A 62 1.11 3.27 1.74
C CYS A 62 0.93 4.46 0.80
N GLN A 63 1.56 5.60 1.12
CA GLN A 63 1.42 6.83 0.34
C GLN A 63 1.98 6.74 -1.09
N LEU A 64 2.92 5.83 -1.35
CA LEU A 64 3.52 5.67 -2.68
C LEU A 64 2.90 4.54 -3.49
N CYS A 65 3.07 3.30 -3.02
CA CYS A 65 2.64 2.11 -3.77
C CYS A 65 1.15 1.79 -3.60
N SER A 66 0.44 2.56 -2.77
CA SER A 66 -0.96 2.37 -2.43
C SER A 66 -1.31 1.01 -1.81
N ALA A 67 -0.31 0.25 -1.34
CA ALA A 67 -0.51 -1.01 -0.63
C ALA A 67 -1.49 -0.80 0.52
N ALA A 68 -2.60 -1.54 0.52
CA ALA A 68 -3.66 -1.43 1.52
C ALA A 68 -3.60 -2.63 2.46
N VAL A 69 -3.56 -2.40 3.77
CA VAL A 69 -3.40 -3.47 4.77
C VAL A 69 -4.27 -3.24 6.00
N HIS A 70 -4.64 -4.31 6.71
CA HIS A 70 -5.27 -4.18 8.03
C HIS A 70 -4.34 -3.50 9.02
N LYS A 71 -4.92 -2.91 10.07
CA LYS A 71 -4.16 -2.43 11.23
C LYS A 71 -3.26 -3.50 11.86
N ARG A 72 -3.70 -4.75 11.92
CA ARG A 72 -2.90 -5.88 12.45
C ARG A 72 -1.82 -6.40 11.48
N CYS A 73 -1.94 -6.10 10.19
CA CYS A 73 -1.08 -6.62 9.14
C CYS A 73 0.09 -5.69 8.82
N HIS A 74 -0.03 -4.38 9.10
CA HIS A 74 0.96 -3.40 8.65
C HIS A 74 2.38 -3.69 9.18
N GLU A 75 2.54 -4.06 10.45
CA GLU A 75 3.84 -4.40 11.08
C GLU A 75 4.49 -5.68 10.54
N LYS A 76 3.68 -6.56 9.94
CA LYS A 76 4.12 -7.86 9.40
C LYS A 76 4.62 -7.77 7.95
N MET A 77 4.43 -6.63 7.26
CA MET A 77 4.81 -6.44 5.84
C MET A 77 6.24 -6.89 5.54
N LEU A 78 6.54 -7.37 4.34
CA LEU A 78 7.91 -7.82 4.01
C LEU A 78 8.79 -6.67 3.53
N LYS A 79 10.10 -6.73 3.83
CA LYS A 79 11.09 -5.86 3.16
C LYS A 79 11.28 -6.37 1.73
N THR A 80 10.83 -5.59 0.74
CA THR A 80 10.90 -5.92 -0.69
C THR A 80 11.58 -4.79 -1.45
N ILE A 81 11.91 -5.01 -2.72
CA ILE A 81 12.44 -3.94 -3.58
C ILE A 81 11.44 -2.77 -3.64
N VAL A 82 10.14 -3.06 -3.68
CA VAL A 82 9.08 -2.05 -3.66
C VAL A 82 9.10 -1.25 -2.35
N SER A 83 9.36 -1.88 -1.21
CA SER A 83 9.43 -1.17 0.07
C SER A 83 10.67 -0.28 0.16
N ILE A 84 11.79 -0.68 -0.42
CA ILE A 84 13.01 0.14 -0.55
C ILE A 84 12.72 1.36 -1.45
N PHE A 85 12.06 1.16 -2.59
CA PHE A 85 11.64 2.26 -3.46
C PHE A 85 10.68 3.22 -2.74
N CYS A 86 9.71 2.68 -1.97
CA CYS A 86 8.81 3.48 -1.14
C CYS A 86 9.55 4.34 -0.12
N PHE A 87 10.62 3.80 0.46
CA PHE A 87 11.41 4.50 1.44
C PHE A 87 12.13 5.70 0.82
N PHE A 88 12.88 5.46 -0.25
CA PHE A 88 13.71 6.49 -0.88
C PHE A 88 12.90 7.58 -1.56
N PHE A 89 11.79 7.21 -2.19
CA PHE A 89 10.87 8.19 -2.76
C PHE A 89 10.35 9.13 -1.66
N TYR A 90 9.87 8.58 -0.53
CA TYR A 90 9.33 9.41 0.55
C TYR A 90 10.38 10.32 1.19
N LYS A 91 11.62 9.85 1.36
CA LYS A 91 12.72 10.67 1.87
C LYS A 91 13.27 11.66 0.82
N ASN A 92 12.74 11.68 -0.40
CA ASN A 92 13.27 12.43 -1.55
C ASN A 92 14.73 12.07 -1.87
N LEU A 93 15.17 10.85 -1.54
CA LEU A 93 16.53 10.35 -1.72
C LEU A 93 16.68 9.48 -2.97
N LEU A 94 15.87 9.68 -4.01
CA LEU A 94 15.95 8.86 -5.24
C LEU A 94 17.31 8.96 -5.96
N LYS A 95 18.12 10.00 -5.68
CA LYS A 95 19.48 10.20 -6.22
C LYS A 95 20.57 9.42 -5.48
N ILE A 96 20.21 8.40 -4.71
CA ILE A 96 21.15 7.69 -3.84
C ILE A 96 22.32 7.06 -4.60
N ASN A 97 23.52 7.18 -4.03
CA ASN A 97 24.70 6.42 -4.41
C ASN A 97 24.46 4.92 -4.15
N ASN A 98 24.80 4.07 -5.12
CA ASN A 98 24.67 2.61 -5.11
C ASN A 98 25.01 1.95 -3.75
N LYS A 99 25.93 2.50 -2.96
CA LYS A 99 26.28 1.98 -1.61
C LYS A 99 25.10 1.90 -0.65
N ILE A 100 24.26 2.94 -0.54
CA ILE A 100 23.10 2.93 0.38
C ILE A 100 22.06 1.95 -0.15
N PHE A 101 21.74 1.98 -1.44
CA PHE A 101 20.80 1.02 -2.04
C PHE A 101 21.20 -0.44 -1.79
N ASN A 102 22.49 -0.76 -1.97
CA ASN A 102 23.03 -2.09 -1.69
C ASN A 102 22.94 -2.49 -0.21
N PHE A 103 23.12 -1.54 0.72
CA PHE A 103 22.93 -1.80 2.15
C PHE A 103 21.50 -2.24 2.47
N TYR A 104 20.49 -1.54 1.95
CA TYR A 104 19.07 -1.91 2.13
C TYR A 104 18.72 -3.24 1.44
N LEU A 105 19.35 -3.58 0.31
CA LEU A 105 19.19 -4.88 -0.34
C LEU A 105 19.82 -6.03 0.48
N LYS A 106 20.90 -5.79 1.22
CA LYS A 106 21.63 -6.83 1.98
C LYS A 106 20.82 -7.36 3.17
N GLU A 107 19.97 -6.53 3.79
CA GLU A 107 19.12 -6.95 4.92
C GLU A 107 17.91 -7.80 4.51
N ARG A 108 17.73 -8.06 3.21
CA ARG A 108 16.60 -8.82 2.66
C ARG A 108 17.00 -10.28 2.43
N PHE A 109 16.07 -11.20 2.73
CA PHE A 109 16.08 -12.54 2.13
C PHE A 109 15.90 -12.41 0.62
N LYS A 110 16.91 -12.81 -0.17
CA LYS A 110 16.93 -12.70 -1.65
C LYS A 110 15.91 -13.64 -2.31
N ILE A 111 14.61 -13.38 -2.12
CA ILE A 111 13.51 -14.08 -2.79
C ILE A 111 13.00 -13.19 -3.91
N ASP A 112 13.54 -13.35 -5.12
CA ASP A 112 13.21 -12.52 -6.28
C ASP A 112 12.61 -13.38 -7.41
N VAL A 113 11.31 -13.65 -7.30
CA VAL A 113 10.57 -14.45 -8.29
C VAL A 113 9.48 -13.57 -8.90
N PRO A 114 9.70 -12.98 -10.10
CA PRO A 114 8.75 -12.07 -10.71
C PRO A 114 7.47 -12.77 -11.16
N HIS A 115 6.36 -12.03 -11.20
CA HIS A 115 5.09 -12.52 -11.72
C HIS A 115 5.04 -12.48 -13.25
N ARG A 116 4.38 -13.47 -13.88
CA ARG A 116 4.09 -13.46 -15.32
C ARG A 116 2.70 -12.89 -15.59
N PHE A 117 2.59 -11.56 -15.57
CA PHE A 117 1.32 -10.85 -15.77
C PHE A 117 0.88 -10.85 -17.24
N LYS A 118 -0.42 -11.14 -17.47
CA LYS A 118 -1.11 -10.89 -18.73
C LYS A 118 -2.44 -10.20 -18.51
N SER A 119 -2.88 -9.41 -19.49
CA SER A 119 -4.21 -8.78 -19.46
C SER A 119 -5.30 -9.85 -19.41
N TYR A 120 -6.25 -9.71 -18.49
CA TYR A 120 -7.28 -10.72 -18.25
C TYR A 120 -8.68 -10.10 -18.21
N ASN A 121 -9.66 -10.82 -18.76
CA ASN A 121 -11.07 -10.46 -18.74
C ASN A 121 -11.77 -11.15 -17.56
N TYR A 122 -11.91 -10.45 -16.44
CA TYR A 122 -12.58 -10.99 -15.26
C TYR A 122 -14.09 -11.07 -15.48
N LYS A 123 -14.70 -12.18 -15.07
CA LYS A 123 -16.15 -12.45 -15.20
C LYS A 123 -16.95 -12.15 -13.94
N SER A 124 -16.25 -11.84 -12.85
CA SER A 124 -16.82 -11.47 -11.56
C SER A 124 -16.05 -10.29 -10.96
N PRO A 125 -16.66 -9.53 -10.03
CA PRO A 125 -15.97 -8.46 -9.30
C PRO A 125 -14.67 -8.97 -8.67
N THR A 126 -13.54 -8.50 -9.17
CA THR A 126 -12.21 -8.93 -8.73
C THR A 126 -11.43 -7.72 -8.22
N PHE A 127 -10.67 -7.90 -7.15
CA PHE A 127 -9.93 -6.82 -6.48
C PHE A 127 -8.43 -6.94 -6.76
N CYS A 128 -7.75 -5.80 -6.75
CA CYS A 128 -6.31 -5.76 -6.91
C CYS A 128 -5.61 -6.21 -5.63
N ASP A 129 -4.71 -7.19 -5.73
CA ASP A 129 -3.93 -7.70 -4.60
C ASP A 129 -2.89 -6.69 -4.06
N GLN A 130 -2.57 -5.65 -4.82
CA GLN A 130 -1.68 -4.57 -4.37
C GLN A 130 -2.44 -3.50 -3.59
N CYS A 131 -3.39 -2.80 -4.24
CA CYS A 131 -4.06 -1.65 -3.63
C CYS A 131 -5.39 -2.00 -2.94
N GLY A 132 -5.80 -3.28 -3.00
CA GLY A 132 -7.03 -3.79 -2.40
C GLY A 132 -8.32 -3.37 -3.10
N SER A 133 -8.26 -2.44 -4.05
CA SER A 133 -9.44 -1.84 -4.69
C SER A 133 -9.93 -2.63 -5.90
N LEU A 134 -11.21 -2.45 -6.26
CA LEU A 134 -11.86 -3.14 -7.38
C LEU A 134 -11.13 -2.89 -8.71
N LEU A 135 -10.97 -3.94 -9.53
CA LEU A 135 -10.57 -3.85 -10.93
C LEU A 135 -11.79 -3.39 -11.75
N TYR A 136 -11.94 -2.08 -11.96
CA TYR A 136 -13.10 -1.52 -12.66
C TYR A 136 -13.09 -1.84 -14.17
N GLY A 137 -14.29 -1.89 -14.75
CA GLY A 137 -14.50 -2.02 -16.20
C GLY A 137 -15.20 -3.33 -16.59
N LEU A 138 -15.68 -3.39 -17.84
CA LEU A 138 -16.39 -4.55 -18.39
C LEU A 138 -15.46 -5.58 -19.06
N CYS A 139 -14.31 -5.15 -19.56
CA CYS A 139 -13.29 -6.00 -20.16
C CYS A 139 -11.88 -5.50 -19.81
N ARG A 140 -10.89 -6.41 -19.85
CA ARG A 140 -9.46 -6.17 -19.61
C ARG A 140 -9.21 -5.23 -18.41
N GLN A 141 -9.89 -5.50 -17.30
CA GLN A 141 -9.91 -4.62 -16.12
C GLN A 141 -8.54 -4.52 -15.45
N GLY A 142 -7.68 -5.51 -15.67
CA GLY A 142 -6.34 -5.56 -15.12
C GLY A 142 -5.55 -6.76 -15.62
N LEU A 143 -4.54 -7.09 -14.83
CA LEU A 143 -3.54 -8.10 -15.12
C LEU A 143 -3.69 -9.27 -14.15
N ARG A 144 -3.55 -10.49 -14.66
CA ARG A 144 -3.48 -11.72 -13.88
C ARG A 144 -2.14 -12.40 -14.09
N CYS A 145 -1.52 -12.86 -13.01
CA CYS A 145 -0.36 -13.73 -13.09
C CYS A 145 -0.78 -15.12 -13.59
N GLU A 146 -0.17 -15.63 -14.65
CA GLU A 146 -0.46 -16.96 -15.19
C GLU A 146 -0.05 -18.10 -14.25
N VAL A 147 0.90 -17.84 -13.34
CA VAL A 147 1.48 -18.86 -12.46
C VAL A 147 0.72 -18.96 -11.14
N CYS A 148 0.59 -17.85 -10.41
CA CYS A 148 0.00 -17.84 -9.08
C CYS A 148 -1.38 -17.18 -8.99
N GLY A 149 -1.93 -16.72 -10.12
CA GLY A 149 -3.30 -16.20 -10.19
C GLY A 149 -3.52 -14.80 -9.58
N VAL A 150 -2.52 -14.19 -8.94
CA VAL A 150 -2.64 -12.84 -8.37
C VAL A 150 -3.06 -11.83 -9.43
N SER A 151 -3.86 -10.87 -9.02
CA SER A 151 -4.56 -9.93 -9.87
C SER A 151 -4.22 -8.49 -9.49
N CYS A 152 -3.92 -7.64 -10.46
CA CYS A 152 -3.61 -6.23 -10.18
C CYS A 152 -4.07 -5.27 -11.27
N HIS A 153 -4.25 -3.99 -10.94
CA HIS A 153 -4.43 -2.96 -11.96
C HIS A 153 -3.16 -2.81 -12.81
N HIS A 154 -3.30 -2.37 -14.06
CA HIS A 154 -2.16 -2.01 -14.91
C HIS A 154 -1.17 -1.05 -14.20
N ARG A 155 -1.69 -0.02 -13.51
CA ARG A 155 -0.88 0.93 -12.73
C ARG A 155 -0.16 0.31 -11.52
N CYS A 156 -0.70 -0.79 -10.98
CA CYS A 156 -0.19 -1.45 -9.80
C CYS A 156 0.90 -2.47 -10.12
N GLN A 157 1.03 -2.91 -11.37
CA GLN A 157 2.03 -3.89 -11.80
C GLN A 157 3.45 -3.54 -11.35
N LYS A 158 3.86 -2.27 -11.52
CA LYS A 158 5.20 -1.78 -11.13
C LYS A 158 5.46 -1.77 -9.62
N TYR A 159 4.41 -1.90 -8.81
CA TYR A 159 4.47 -1.93 -7.36
C TYR A 159 4.19 -3.33 -6.79
N MET A 160 3.95 -4.34 -7.63
CA MET A 160 3.81 -5.72 -7.18
C MET A 160 5.17 -6.25 -6.72
N PRO A 161 5.27 -6.88 -5.55
CA PRO A 161 6.51 -7.50 -5.11
C PRO A 161 6.82 -8.76 -5.94
N ASN A 162 8.10 -9.03 -6.19
CA ASN A 162 8.58 -10.24 -6.89
C ASN A 162 8.55 -11.48 -5.97
N LEU A 163 7.34 -11.88 -5.57
CA LEU A 163 7.07 -13.01 -4.67
C LEU A 163 6.07 -13.98 -5.32
N CYS A 164 6.25 -14.27 -6.60
CA CYS A 164 5.35 -15.15 -7.34
C CYS A 164 5.30 -16.56 -6.74
N GLY A 165 4.10 -17.08 -6.51
CA GLY A 165 3.88 -18.40 -5.91
C GLY A 165 4.06 -18.44 -4.39
N VAL A 166 4.41 -17.33 -3.74
CA VAL A 166 4.66 -17.28 -2.30
C VAL A 166 3.48 -16.66 -1.57
N ASN A 167 2.97 -17.35 -0.55
CA ASN A 167 1.98 -16.79 0.37
C ASN A 167 2.65 -15.76 1.29
N GLN A 168 2.36 -14.48 1.08
CA GLN A 168 3.02 -13.39 1.81
C GLN A 168 2.72 -13.41 3.31
N LYS A 169 1.52 -13.83 3.71
CA LYS A 169 1.15 -13.96 5.12
C LYS A 169 2.02 -15.03 5.80
N GLN A 170 2.06 -16.24 5.24
CA GLN A 170 2.87 -17.34 5.81
C GLN A 170 4.36 -16.98 5.85
N LEU A 171 4.89 -16.38 4.77
CA LEU A 171 6.27 -15.91 4.77
C LEU A 171 6.52 -14.83 5.84
N SER A 172 5.57 -13.91 6.04
CA SER A 172 5.70 -12.88 7.08
C SER A 172 5.66 -13.43 8.50
N GLU A 173 4.90 -14.49 8.73
CA GLU A 173 4.76 -15.17 10.03
C GLU A 173 6.04 -15.96 10.34
N ALA A 174 6.53 -16.78 9.40
CA ALA A 174 7.79 -17.51 9.56
C ALA A 174 8.99 -16.57 9.83
N LEU A 175 9.06 -15.45 9.12
CA LEU A 175 10.12 -14.45 9.35
C LEU A 175 10.00 -13.72 10.69
N PHE A 176 8.79 -13.62 11.24
CA PHE A 176 8.57 -13.04 12.54
C PHE A 176 8.99 -14.01 13.65
N GLU A 177 8.68 -15.30 13.51
CA GLU A 177 9.12 -16.37 14.43
C GLU A 177 10.64 -16.48 14.49
N ILE A 178 11.33 -16.48 13.35
CA ILE A 178 12.80 -16.52 13.29
C ILE A 178 13.42 -15.34 14.05
N LYS A 179 12.81 -14.15 13.99
CA LYS A 179 13.29 -12.97 14.72
C LYS A 179 13.02 -13.03 16.22
N GLN A 180 11.97 -13.75 16.63
CA GLN A 180 11.61 -13.92 18.04
C GLN A 180 12.31 -15.10 18.71
N GLY A 181 12.92 -16.01 17.94
CA GLY A 181 13.62 -17.17 18.48
C GLY A 181 14.72 -16.81 19.50
N PRO A 182 15.14 -17.79 20.33
CA PRO A 182 15.96 -17.57 21.53
C PRO A 182 17.37 -17.00 21.28
N HIS A 183 17.81 -16.84 20.03
CA HIS A 183 19.05 -16.10 19.71
C HIS A 183 19.02 -14.61 20.09
N SER A 184 17.88 -14.09 20.57
CA SER A 184 17.78 -12.76 21.18
C SER A 184 18.31 -12.71 22.62
N GLN A 185 18.48 -13.85 23.31
CA GLN A 185 18.90 -13.88 24.72
C GLN A 185 20.41 -14.05 24.92
N THR A 186 21.22 -14.22 23.87
CA THR A 186 22.68 -14.28 23.99
C THR A 186 23.32 -12.94 23.61
N ARG A 187 23.04 -11.90 24.40
CA ARG A 187 23.83 -10.66 24.45
C ARG A 187 23.86 -10.09 25.87
N VAL A 188 24.47 -10.83 26.79
CA VAL A 188 25.29 -10.30 27.90
C VAL A 188 26.46 -11.25 28.07
#